data_AF-A0A447TUQ7-F1
#
_entry.id   AF-A0A447TUQ7-F1
#
_cell.length_a   1.000
_cell.length_b   1.000
_cell.length_c   1.000
_cell.angle_alpha   90.00
_cell.angle_beta   90.00
_cell.angle_gamma   90.00
#
_symmetry.space_group_name_H-M   'P 1'
#
loop_
_entity.id
_entity.type
_entity.pdbx_description
1 polymer ?
#
loop_
_entity_poly.entity_id
_entity_poly.type
_entity_poly.pdbx_seq_one_letter_code
_entity_poly.pdbx_strand_id
1 'polypeptide(L)'
;MKRQRAGAHIINDVRSLSEPGALEAAAETGLPVSLMHMQGNPKTMQEAPKYDDVFAEVNRYFIEQIARCEKAGIAKEKLLLDPGFGFGKNLSHNYTLLARLGEFSSF
;
A
#
# COMPACT_ATOMS: atom_id res chain seq x y z
N MET A 1 8.53 3.70 -24.81
CA MET A 1 9.83 3.00 -24.71
C MET A 1 10.07 2.73 -23.22
N LYS A 2 9.97 1.46 -22.79
CA LYS A 2 9.81 1.01 -21.39
C LYS A 2 10.96 1.48 -20.48
N ARG A 3 10.65 2.21 -19.40
CA ARG A 3 11.61 2.66 -18.37
C ARG A 3 11.98 1.51 -17.42
N GLN A 4 12.55 0.44 -17.97
CA GLN A 4 13.07 -0.70 -17.22
C GLN A 4 14.58 -0.81 -17.50
N ARG A 5 15.41 -0.03 -16.81
CA ARG A 5 16.84 0.09 -17.17
C ARG A 5 17.75 -0.95 -16.52
N ALA A 6 17.31 -1.68 -15.49
CA ALA A 6 18.17 -2.60 -14.73
C ALA A 6 17.52 -3.94 -14.32
N GLY A 7 16.37 -4.32 -14.91
CA GLY A 7 15.77 -5.63 -14.64
C GLY A 7 15.04 -5.78 -13.30
N ALA A 8 14.50 -4.68 -12.73
CA ALA A 8 13.54 -4.79 -11.63
C ALA A 8 12.31 -5.61 -12.06
N HIS A 9 11.55 -6.16 -11.12
CA HIS A 9 10.34 -6.94 -11.43
C HIS A 9 9.10 -6.45 -10.69
N ILE A 10 9.26 -5.73 -9.58
CA ILE A 10 8.18 -5.22 -8.75
C ILE A 10 8.61 -3.84 -8.24
N ILE A 11 7.66 -2.91 -8.16
CA ILE A 11 7.81 -1.65 -7.44
C ILE A 11 7.24 -1.86 -6.04
N ASN A 12 8.10 -1.84 -5.03
CA ASN A 12 7.68 -1.91 -3.63
C ASN A 12 7.84 -0.53 -2.98
N ASP A 13 6.76 0.23 -2.89
CA ASP A 13 6.78 1.59 -2.34
C ASP A 13 5.94 1.68 -1.06
N VAL A 14 6.61 1.91 0.07
CA VAL A 14 6.01 2.12 1.40
C VAL A 14 5.07 3.34 1.46
N ARG A 15 5.12 4.22 0.45
CA ARG A 15 4.23 5.39 0.33
C ARG A 15 3.06 5.15 -0.62
N SER A 16 2.92 3.94 -1.19
CA SER A 16 1.86 3.61 -2.16
C SER A 16 1.78 4.62 -3.31
N LEU A 17 2.93 5.00 -3.87
CA LEU A 17 3.06 5.92 -4.99
C LEU A 17 2.51 7.34 -4.71
N SER A 18 2.51 7.79 -3.45
CA SER A 18 1.96 9.11 -3.08
C SER A 18 2.85 10.30 -3.47
N GLU A 19 4.14 10.07 -3.74
CA GLU A 19 5.05 11.13 -4.15
C GLU A 19 4.64 11.67 -5.55
N PRO A 20 4.81 12.98 -5.80
CA PRO A 20 4.51 13.57 -7.10
C PRO A 20 5.22 12.83 -8.25
N GLY A 21 4.47 12.37 -9.26
CA GLY A 21 5.00 11.67 -10.42
C GLY A 21 5.21 10.16 -10.24
N ALA A 22 5.08 9.62 -9.02
CA ALA A 22 5.32 8.20 -8.76
C ALA A 22 4.26 7.29 -9.39
N LEU A 23 3.00 7.73 -9.38
CA LEU A 23 1.89 6.96 -9.96
C LEU A 23 2.02 6.84 -11.48
N GLU A 24 2.31 7.94 -12.14
CA GLU A 24 2.51 8.01 -13.59
C GLU A 24 3.74 7.20 -13.99
N ALA A 25 4.84 7.33 -13.25
CA ALA A 25 6.06 6.56 -13.49
C ALA A 25 5.80 5.05 -13.33
N ALA A 26 5.06 4.63 -12.30
CA ALA A 26 4.72 3.22 -12.11
C ALA A 26 3.85 2.68 -13.26
N ALA A 27 2.83 3.42 -13.67
CA ALA A 27 1.97 3.06 -14.80
C ALA A 27 2.77 2.87 -16.10
N GLU A 28 3.72 3.75 -16.39
CA GLU A 28 4.60 3.65 -17.56
C GLU A 28 5.49 2.40 -17.57
N THR A 29 5.88 1.88 -16.39
CA THR A 29 6.70 0.65 -16.33
C THR A 29 5.90 -0.60 -16.69
N GLY A 30 4.60 -0.60 -16.37
CA GLY A 30 3.75 -1.78 -16.44
C GLY A 30 4.15 -2.89 -15.46
N LEU A 31 4.96 -2.61 -14.45
CA LEU A 31 5.34 -3.59 -13.42
C LEU A 31 4.24 -3.78 -12.37
N PRO A 32 4.23 -4.93 -11.68
CA PRO A 32 3.56 -5.09 -10.42
C PRO A 32 3.97 -4.05 -9.38
N VAL A 33 3.01 -3.63 -8.55
CA VAL A 33 3.17 -2.61 -7.50
C VAL A 33 2.66 -3.16 -6.18
N SER A 34 3.46 -3.05 -5.12
CA SER A 34 3.00 -3.27 -3.74
C SER A 34 2.47 -1.97 -3.16
N LEU A 35 1.20 -1.98 -2.74
CA LEU A 35 0.52 -0.89 -2.04
C LEU A 35 0.54 -1.19 -0.54
N MET A 36 1.22 -0.35 0.24
CA MET A 36 1.39 -0.54 1.68
C MET A 36 0.61 0.52 2.47
N HIS A 37 -0.13 0.08 3.49
CA HIS A 37 -0.78 1.01 4.42
C HIS A 37 0.20 1.57 5.46
N MET A 38 0.25 2.90 5.56
CA MET A 38 0.95 3.63 6.63
C MET A 38 0.09 4.81 7.12
N GLN A 39 -0.12 4.92 8.43
CA GLN A 39 -0.70 6.13 9.03
C GLN A 39 0.41 7.15 9.32
N GLY A 40 0.23 8.37 8.83
CA GLY A 40 1.21 9.45 8.99
C GLY A 40 2.40 9.31 8.04
N ASN A 41 3.58 9.69 8.51
CA ASN A 41 4.82 9.60 7.73
C ASN A 41 5.91 8.83 8.53
N PRO A 42 6.95 8.30 7.89
CA PRO A 42 7.95 7.46 8.56
C PRO A 42 8.66 8.12 9.75
N LYS A 43 8.69 9.46 9.82
CA LYS A 43 9.34 10.19 10.90
C LYS A 43 8.47 10.28 12.16
N THR A 44 7.14 10.37 12.02
CA THR A 44 6.22 10.62 13.15
C THR A 44 5.21 9.50 13.39
N MET A 45 5.13 8.49 12.52
CA MET A 45 4.09 7.46 12.57
C MET A 45 4.05 6.66 13.88
N GLN A 46 5.14 6.61 14.64
CA GLN A 46 5.22 5.86 15.90
C GLN A 46 4.87 6.67 17.16
N GLU A 47 4.66 7.98 17.05
CA GLU A 47 4.49 8.84 18.23
C GLU A 47 3.15 8.58 18.95
N ALA A 48 2.05 8.46 18.20
CA ALA A 48 0.73 8.19 18.76
C ALA A 48 -0.26 7.64 17.71
N PRO A 49 -0.03 6.44 17.13
CA PRO A 49 -0.95 5.88 16.15
C PRO A 49 -2.31 5.57 16.80
N LYS A 50 -3.39 6.07 16.18
CA LYS A 50 -4.77 5.93 16.66
C LYS A 50 -5.67 5.48 15.52
N TYR A 51 -6.45 4.45 15.78
CA TYR A 51 -7.48 3.93 14.88
C TYR A 51 -8.72 3.67 15.73
N ASP A 52 -9.89 3.89 15.15
CA ASP A 52 -11.14 3.42 15.75
C ASP A 52 -11.29 1.91 15.49
N ASP A 53 -10.97 1.47 14.27
CA ASP A 53 -10.81 0.07 13.89
C ASP A 53 -9.70 -0.04 12.83
N VAL A 54 -8.52 -0.51 13.24
CA VAL A 54 -7.36 -0.62 12.36
C VAL A 54 -7.63 -1.48 11.13
N PHE A 55 -8.43 -2.54 11.24
CA PHE A 55 -8.73 -3.40 10.12
C PHE A 55 -9.64 -2.69 9.12
N ALA A 56 -10.74 -2.10 9.60
CA ALA A 56 -11.68 -1.38 8.74
C ALA A 56 -11.02 -0.21 8.01
N GLU A 57 -10.12 0.51 8.69
CA GLU A 57 -9.37 1.62 8.10
C GLU A 57 -8.36 1.15 7.05
N VAL A 58 -7.58 0.09 7.34
CA VAL A 58 -6.66 -0.51 6.36
C VAL A 58 -7.42 -1.08 5.14
N ASN A 59 -8.55 -1.73 5.37
CA ASN A 59 -9.40 -2.25 4.29
C ASN A 59 -9.94 -1.12 3.39
N ARG A 60 -10.45 -0.04 3.98
CA ARG A 60 -10.91 1.14 3.23
C ARG A 60 -9.78 1.78 2.44
N TYR A 61 -8.59 1.89 3.04
CA TYR A 61 -7.41 2.40 2.36
C TYR A 61 -7.07 1.57 1.10
N PHE A 62 -7.09 0.24 1.18
CA PHE A 62 -6.84 -0.59 0.00
C PHE A 62 -7.87 -0.39 -1.11
N ILE A 63 -9.17 -0.26 -0.76
CA ILE A 63 -10.22 0.06 -1.75
C ILE A 63 -9.88 1.37 -2.49
N GLU A 64 -9.49 2.41 -1.74
CA GLU A 64 -9.15 3.72 -2.31
C GLU A 64 -7.87 3.67 -3.18
N GLN A 65 -6.82 2.97 -2.74
CA GLN A 65 -5.56 2.89 -3.48
C GLN A 65 -5.67 2.02 -4.73
N ILE A 66 -6.44 0.94 -4.70
CA ILE A 66 -6.74 0.12 -5.88
C ILE A 66 -7.45 0.99 -6.92
N ALA A 67 -8.53 1.67 -6.53
CA ALA A 67 -9.28 2.54 -7.44
C ALA A 67 -8.41 3.69 -8.00
N ARG A 68 -7.49 4.23 -7.20
CA ARG A 68 -6.51 5.24 -7.65
C ARG A 68 -5.56 4.67 -8.71
N CYS A 69 -5.05 3.46 -8.51
CA CYS A 69 -4.15 2.78 -9.45
C CYS A 69 -4.85 2.41 -10.76
N GLU A 70 -6.07 1.86 -10.69
CA GLU A 70 -6.87 1.52 -11.86
C GLU A 70 -7.18 2.75 -12.72
N LYS A 71 -7.55 3.88 -12.09
CA LYS A 71 -7.77 5.16 -12.80
C LYS A 71 -6.52 5.68 -13.51
N ALA A 72 -5.33 5.33 -13.03
CA ALA A 72 -4.06 5.67 -13.66
C ALA A 72 -3.59 4.63 -14.70
N GLY A 73 -4.38 3.57 -14.94
CA GLY A 73 -4.07 2.54 -15.94
C GLY A 73 -3.24 1.37 -15.42
N ILE A 74 -3.05 1.24 -14.09
CA ILE A 74 -2.43 0.05 -13.49
C ILE A 74 -3.53 -0.98 -13.22
N ALA A 75 -3.50 -2.09 -13.96
CA ALA A 75 -4.47 -3.17 -13.82
C ALA A 75 -4.42 -3.80 -12.42
N LYS A 76 -5.58 -4.18 -11.87
CA LYS A 76 -5.71 -4.70 -10.50
C LYS A 76 -4.87 -5.96 -10.26
N GLU A 77 -4.69 -6.81 -11.27
CA GLU A 77 -3.90 -8.04 -11.19
C GLU A 77 -2.39 -7.78 -10.99
N LYS A 78 -1.95 -6.53 -11.14
CA LYS A 78 -0.59 -6.08 -10.87
C LYS A 78 -0.40 -5.54 -9.46
N LEU A 79 -1.47 -5.45 -8.66
CA LEU A 79 -1.41 -4.87 -7.33
C LEU A 79 -1.22 -5.96 -6.27
N LEU A 80 -0.24 -5.75 -5.40
CA LEU A 80 -0.05 -6.49 -4.16
C LEU A 80 -0.46 -5.58 -2.99
N LEU A 81 -1.04 -6.16 -1.95
CA LEU A 81 -1.50 -5.42 -0.78
C LEU A 81 -0.66 -5.79 0.43
N ASP A 82 -0.14 -4.78 1.13
CA ASP A 82 0.66 -4.93 2.34
C ASP A 82 0.01 -4.12 3.49
N PRO A 83 -0.44 -4.76 4.59
CA PRO A 83 -1.06 -4.05 5.71
C PRO A 83 -0.07 -3.15 6.47
N GLY A 84 1.24 -3.22 6.19
CA GLY A 84 2.27 -2.35 6.72
C GLY A 84 2.46 -2.53 8.21
N PHE A 85 2.82 -3.75 8.64
CA PHE A 85 3.14 -4.02 10.04
C PHE A 85 4.27 -3.09 10.52
N GLY A 86 4.08 -2.45 11.67
CA GLY A 86 5.03 -1.48 12.20
C GLY A 86 5.01 -0.10 11.52
N PHE A 87 4.10 0.14 10.57
CA PHE A 87 3.93 1.46 9.94
C PHE A 87 2.70 2.18 10.47
N GLY A 88 2.93 3.00 11.50
CA GLY A 88 1.88 3.75 12.18
C GLY A 88 0.93 2.87 12.98
N LYS A 89 1.45 1.85 13.67
CA LYS A 89 0.65 0.84 14.39
C LYS A 89 1.35 0.42 15.67
N ASN A 90 0.62 0.40 16.78
CA ASN A 90 1.09 -0.15 18.05
C ASN A 90 1.01 -1.69 18.06
N LEU A 91 1.45 -2.32 19.16
CA LEU A 91 1.47 -3.78 19.28
C LEU A 91 0.09 -4.42 19.06
N SER A 92 -0.95 -3.87 19.69
CA SER A 92 -2.32 -4.36 19.58
C SER A 92 -2.82 -4.28 18.14
N HIS A 93 -2.61 -3.14 17.47
CA HIS A 93 -2.99 -2.95 16.07
C HIS A 93 -2.33 -3.98 15.14
N ASN A 94 -1.03 -4.25 15.33
CA ASN A 94 -0.31 -5.24 14.53
C ASN A 94 -0.87 -6.66 14.74
N TYR A 95 -1.14 -7.07 15.98
CA TYR A 95 -1.71 -8.40 16.22
C TYR A 95 -3.16 -8.53 15.74
N THR A 96 -3.97 -7.46 15.82
CA THR A 96 -5.32 -7.44 15.23
C THR A 96 -5.27 -7.68 13.72
N LEU A 97 -4.36 -7.01 13.01
CA LEU A 97 -4.18 -7.22 11.57
C LEU A 97 -3.67 -8.61 11.24
N LEU A 98 -2.74 -9.15 12.04
CA LEU A 98 -2.23 -10.50 11.84
C LEU A 98 -3.34 -11.56 12.03
N ALA A 99 -4.15 -11.41 13.07
CA ALA A 99 -5.28 -12.30 13.36
C ALA A 99 -6.33 -12.31 12.24
N ARG A 100 -6.49 -11.18 11.54
CA ARG A 100 -7.48 -10.97 10.46
C ARG A 100 -6.86 -10.96 9.06
N LEU A 101 -5.58 -11.34 8.92
CA LEU A 101 -4.84 -11.21 7.66
C LEU A 101 -5.52 -11.94 6.49
N GLY A 102 -6.13 -13.10 6.77
CA GLY A 102 -6.85 -13.89 5.78
C GLY A 102 -8.09 -13.19 5.20
N GLU A 103 -8.67 -12.22 5.91
CA GLU A 103 -9.84 -11.47 5.42
C GLU A 103 -9.47 -10.53 4.26
N PHE A 104 -8.19 -10.12 4.13
CA PHE A 104 -7.72 -9.35 2.97
C PHE A 104 -7.63 -10.18 1.67
N SER A 105 -7.89 -11.49 1.70
CA SER A 105 -7.95 -12.30 0.49
C SER A 105 -9.23 -12.07 -0.34
N SER A 106 -10.19 -11.28 0.16
CA SER A 106 -11.42 -10.96 -0.56
C SER A 106 -11.28 -9.89 -1.65
N PHE A 107 -10.09 -9.29 -1.80
CA PHE A 107 -9.82 -8.25 -2.79
C PHE A 107 -9.72 -8.80 -4.21
#